data_AF-A0A2A9EXH5-F1
#
_entry.id   AF-A0A2A9EXH5-F1
#
_cell.length_a   1.000
_cell.length_b   1.000
_cell.length_c   1.000
_cell.angle_alpha   90.00
_cell.angle_beta   90.00
_cell.angle_gamma   90.00
#
_symmetry.space_group_name_H-M   'P 1'
#
loop_
_entity.id
_entity.type
_entity.pdbx_description
1 polymer ?
#
loop_
_entity_poly.entity_id
_entity_poly.type
_entity_poly.pdbx_seq_one_letter_code
_entity_poly.pdbx_strand_id
1 'polypeptide(L)'
;MPQHTPDHPTRQILTLDTGVDAVEPGPDQRWSTWPSIAKGQRGPHPHPDWVVTAAAALDTELGVLKTGKEADVFLVERAVPDDPDRAVLLAAKRYRDTDHRQFHRAGTYTEGRRERRSRDQRATQDRHSAWGRSVRATQWADAEFATLCALWEAGAPVPYPVQIDGTELLLEFVGHVDDAGAAVAAPRLAQTRPDTDLLADWFEQVRSAMGVLARLGWAHGDLSPYNVLADGERLVVIDLPQVVDLVANPFGAELLHRDCRNMGAWFAARGLEVDVDALFAEVFAQAW
;
A
#
# COMPACT_ATOMS: atom_id res chain seq x y z
N MET A 1 -69.30 17.26 43.45
CA MET A 1 -68.40 16.68 42.43
C MET A 1 -68.97 17.04 41.07
N PRO A 2 -68.17 17.59 40.13
CA PRO A 2 -67.01 16.90 39.54
C PRO A 2 -65.68 17.67 39.67
N GLN A 3 -64.58 16.92 39.62
CA GLN A 3 -63.21 17.44 39.58
C GLN A 3 -62.81 17.71 38.12
N HIS A 4 -62.22 18.87 37.87
CA HIS A 4 -61.75 19.30 36.56
C HIS A 4 -60.26 18.93 36.44
N THR A 5 -59.95 17.96 35.60
CA THR A 5 -58.56 17.60 35.25
C THR A 5 -58.18 18.39 34.00
N PRO A 6 -57.07 19.16 34.00
CA PRO A 6 -56.60 19.80 32.78
C PRO A 6 -55.94 18.77 31.86
N ASP A 7 -56.30 18.86 30.58
CA ASP A 7 -55.81 18.03 29.49
C ASP A 7 -54.36 18.42 29.15
N HIS A 8 -53.43 17.48 29.24
CA HIS A 8 -52.04 17.69 28.83
C HIS A 8 -51.92 17.37 27.33
N PRO A 9 -51.49 18.30 26.47
CA PRO A 9 -51.31 17.99 25.05
C PRO A 9 -50.17 16.99 24.89
N THR A 10 -50.51 15.82 24.35
CA THR A 10 -49.59 14.79 23.90
C THR A 10 -48.54 15.41 22.98
N ARG A 11 -47.26 15.37 23.38
CA ARG A 11 -46.14 15.73 22.49
C ARG A 11 -46.17 14.79 21.28
N GLN A 12 -46.58 15.31 20.13
CA GLN A 12 -46.28 14.68 18.85
C GLN A 12 -44.77 14.69 18.67
N ILE A 13 -44.17 13.50 18.80
CA ILE A 13 -42.83 13.26 18.29
C ILE A 13 -42.96 13.37 16.77
N LEU A 14 -42.45 14.46 16.21
CA LEU A 14 -42.27 14.63 14.78
C LEU A 14 -41.22 13.60 14.34
N THR A 15 -41.68 12.41 13.93
CA THR A 15 -40.88 11.50 13.14
C THR A 15 -40.65 12.19 11.79
N LEU A 16 -39.46 12.74 11.59
CA LEU A 16 -39.01 13.16 10.28
C LEU A 16 -38.86 11.89 9.44
N ASP A 17 -39.91 11.57 8.69
CA ASP A 17 -39.86 10.58 7.62
C ASP A 17 -39.07 11.20 6.46
N THR A 18 -37.74 11.09 6.55
CA THR A 18 -36.84 11.42 5.45
C THR A 18 -36.97 10.28 4.45
N GLY A 19 -37.93 10.38 3.53
CA GLY A 19 -38.20 9.41 2.46
C GLY A 19 -37.09 9.29 1.41
N VAL A 20 -35.84 9.27 1.85
CA VAL A 20 -34.71 8.67 1.15
C VAL A 20 -34.56 7.28 1.75
N ASP A 21 -34.79 6.24 0.95
CA ASP A 21 -34.35 4.90 1.34
C ASP A 21 -32.86 5.03 1.68
N ALA A 22 -32.53 4.85 2.96
CA ALA A 22 -31.14 4.88 3.38
C ALA A 22 -30.45 3.75 2.63
N VAL A 23 -29.50 4.10 1.74
CA VAL A 23 -28.70 3.12 1.01
C VAL A 23 -27.87 2.39 2.05
N GLU A 24 -28.33 1.23 2.47
CA GLU A 24 -27.59 0.36 3.39
C GLU A 24 -26.59 -0.49 2.60
N PRO A 25 -25.35 -0.67 3.09
CA PRO A 25 -24.38 -1.54 2.42
C PRO A 25 -24.90 -2.97 2.27
N GLY A 26 -24.69 -3.56 1.09
CA GLY A 26 -24.90 -4.98 0.84
C GLY A 26 -23.92 -5.89 1.61
N PRO A 27 -24.04 -7.23 1.45
CA PRO A 27 -23.27 -8.20 2.24
C PRO A 27 -21.75 -8.11 2.06
N ASP A 28 -21.28 -7.73 0.86
CA ASP A 28 -19.86 -7.55 0.52
C ASP A 28 -19.46 -6.07 0.49
N GLN A 29 -20.26 -5.20 1.08
CA GLN A 29 -20.05 -3.75 1.07
C GLN A 29 -19.89 -3.19 2.48
N ARG A 30 -19.17 -2.08 2.55
CA ARG A 30 -19.10 -1.23 3.73
C ARG A 30 -19.07 0.23 3.31
N TRP A 31 -19.47 1.13 4.20
CA TRP A 31 -19.16 2.54 4.02
C TRP A 31 -17.65 2.74 3.92
N SER A 32 -17.22 3.57 2.98
CA SER A 32 -15.83 3.97 2.86
C SER A 32 -15.34 4.56 4.18
N THR A 33 -14.19 4.09 4.66
CA THR A 33 -13.57 4.61 5.89
C THR A 33 -12.87 5.95 5.67
N TRP A 34 -12.77 6.43 4.43
CA TRP A 34 -12.09 7.69 4.10
C TRP A 34 -12.49 8.89 4.98
N PRO A 35 -13.78 9.16 5.25
CA PRO A 35 -14.20 10.31 6.05
C PRO A 35 -13.89 10.14 7.55
N SER A 36 -13.84 8.91 8.05
CA SER A 36 -13.69 8.60 9.47
C SER A 36 -12.23 8.48 9.92
N ILE A 37 -11.31 8.13 9.01
CA ILE A 37 -9.87 8.08 9.32
C ILE A 37 -9.26 9.47 9.52
N ALA A 38 -8.20 9.53 10.32
CA ALA A 38 -7.45 10.75 10.55
C ALA A 38 -6.76 11.23 9.27
N LYS A 39 -6.51 12.54 9.15
CA LYS A 39 -5.87 13.11 7.95
C LYS A 39 -4.48 12.50 7.66
N GLY A 40 -3.71 12.17 8.70
CA GLY A 40 -2.39 11.54 8.54
C GLY A 40 -2.43 10.07 8.11
N GLN A 41 -3.63 9.48 8.02
CA GLN A 41 -3.86 8.12 7.52
C GLN A 41 -4.35 8.12 6.06
N ARG A 42 -4.46 9.30 5.43
CA ARG A 42 -4.79 9.47 4.02
C ARG A 42 -3.50 9.69 3.23
N GLY A 43 -3.52 9.28 1.96
CA GLY A 43 -2.40 9.46 1.06
C GLY A 43 -1.96 10.92 0.91
N PRO A 44 -0.74 11.15 0.40
CA PRO A 44 -0.15 12.47 0.29
C PRO A 44 -0.89 13.38 -0.69
N HIS A 45 -0.80 14.70 -0.48
CA HIS A 45 -1.39 15.69 -1.38
C HIS A 45 -0.44 16.05 -2.54
N PRO A 46 -0.99 16.48 -3.71
CA PRO A 46 -2.40 16.47 -4.06
C PRO A 46 -2.90 15.03 -4.25
N HIS A 47 -4.14 14.75 -3.82
CA HIS A 47 -4.73 13.45 -4.11
C HIS A 47 -4.96 13.34 -5.62
N PRO A 48 -4.65 12.21 -6.25
CA PRO A 48 -5.03 11.97 -7.63
C PRO A 48 -6.54 12.12 -7.84
N ASP A 49 -6.95 12.66 -8.99
CA ASP A 49 -8.35 12.96 -9.29
C ASP A 49 -9.26 11.73 -9.28
N TRP A 50 -8.69 10.55 -9.52
CA TRP A 50 -9.41 9.27 -9.47
C TRP A 50 -9.74 8.80 -8.05
N VAL A 51 -9.14 9.41 -7.01
CA VAL A 51 -9.40 9.01 -5.62
C VAL A 51 -10.79 9.48 -5.21
N VAL A 52 -11.71 8.54 -5.02
CA VAL A 52 -13.04 8.81 -4.48
C VAL A 52 -12.96 9.10 -2.97
N THR A 53 -13.28 10.34 -2.60
CA THR A 53 -13.20 10.86 -1.22
C THR A 53 -14.55 11.18 -0.59
N ALA A 54 -15.65 10.89 -1.29
CA ALA A 54 -17.01 11.23 -0.85
C ALA A 54 -17.42 10.46 0.41
N ALA A 55 -18.15 11.12 1.31
CA ALA A 55 -18.65 10.47 2.52
C ALA A 55 -19.73 9.41 2.25
N ALA A 56 -20.43 9.52 1.13
CA ALA A 56 -21.43 8.56 0.69
C ALA A 56 -20.82 7.39 -0.11
N ALA A 57 -19.49 7.28 -0.25
CA ALA A 57 -18.89 6.20 -1.00
C ALA A 57 -19.00 4.86 -0.24
N LEU A 58 -19.21 3.78 -0.99
CA LEU A 58 -19.17 2.40 -0.52
C LEU A 58 -17.90 1.73 -1.05
N ASP A 59 -17.24 0.93 -0.20
CA ASP A 59 -16.21 -0.02 -0.59
C ASP A 59 -16.88 -1.40 -0.78
N THR A 60 -16.80 -1.98 -1.97
CA THR A 60 -17.31 -3.31 -2.35
C THR A 60 -16.17 -4.29 -2.54
N GLU A 61 -16.19 -5.44 -1.86
CA GLU A 61 -15.21 -6.51 -2.07
C GLU A 61 -15.47 -7.24 -3.39
N LEU A 62 -14.50 -7.22 -4.30
CA LEU A 62 -14.59 -7.93 -5.59
C LEU A 62 -13.83 -9.25 -5.60
N GLY A 63 -13.09 -9.56 -4.54
CA GLY A 63 -12.42 -10.84 -4.34
C GLY A 63 -10.91 -10.73 -4.10
N VAL A 64 -10.23 -11.87 -4.12
CA VAL A 64 -8.80 -11.97 -3.79
C VAL A 64 -7.95 -11.78 -5.05
N LEU A 65 -7.03 -10.82 -5.04
CA LEU A 65 -6.00 -10.65 -6.07
C LEU A 65 -4.80 -11.58 -5.82
N LYS A 66 -4.35 -11.67 -4.57
CA LYS A 66 -3.19 -12.48 -4.19
C LYS A 66 -3.28 -12.89 -2.73
N THR A 67 -3.00 -14.16 -2.46
CA THR A 67 -2.74 -14.63 -1.10
C THR A 67 -1.25 -14.64 -0.80
N GLY A 68 -0.89 -14.29 0.42
CA GLY A 68 0.50 -14.24 0.88
C GLY A 68 0.66 -14.78 2.28
N LYS A 69 1.92 -15.09 2.63
CA LYS A 69 2.27 -15.56 3.98
C LYS A 69 2.04 -14.49 5.05
N GLU A 70 2.27 -13.23 4.69
CA GLU A 70 2.24 -12.09 5.63
C GLU A 70 1.02 -11.19 5.44
N ALA A 71 0.50 -11.11 4.21
CA ALA A 71 -0.67 -10.33 3.88
C ALA A 71 -1.39 -10.95 2.69
N ASP A 72 -2.70 -10.72 2.61
CA ASP A 72 -3.49 -10.95 1.42
C ASP A 72 -3.80 -9.61 0.75
N VAL A 73 -3.99 -9.64 -0.56
CA VAL A 73 -4.38 -8.47 -1.37
C VAL A 73 -5.73 -8.78 -2.00
N PHE A 74 -6.69 -7.90 -1.78
CA PHE A 74 -8.05 -7.99 -2.30
C PHE A 74 -8.28 -6.88 -3.32
N LEU A 75 -9.15 -7.14 -4.29
CA LEU A 75 -9.69 -6.11 -5.18
C LEU A 75 -10.91 -5.51 -4.50
N VAL A 76 -10.93 -4.19 -4.38
CA VAL A 76 -12.04 -3.43 -3.82
C VAL A 76 -12.47 -2.37 -4.82
N GLU A 77 -13.76 -2.22 -5.04
CA GLU A 77 -14.29 -1.05 -5.74
C GLU A 77 -14.76 -0.03 -4.71
N ARG A 78 -14.33 1.22 -4.84
CA ARG A 78 -14.91 2.34 -4.12
C ARG A 78 -15.77 3.16 -5.06
N ALA A 79 -17.08 3.21 -4.81
CA ALA A 79 -18.03 3.93 -5.64
C ALA A 79 -19.01 4.79 -4.84
N VAL A 80 -19.42 5.93 -5.40
CA VAL A 80 -20.57 6.68 -4.88
C VAL A 80 -21.85 6.08 -5.47
N PRO A 81 -22.84 5.69 -4.65
CA PRO A 81 -24.12 5.19 -5.15
C PRO A 81 -24.75 6.15 -6.15
N ASP A 82 -25.31 5.59 -7.22
CA ASP A 82 -25.98 6.32 -8.31
C ASP A 82 -25.10 7.32 -9.08
N ASP A 83 -23.77 7.26 -8.93
CA ASP A 83 -22.81 8.11 -9.63
C ASP A 83 -21.68 7.25 -10.26
N PRO A 84 -21.89 6.73 -11.48
CA PRO A 84 -20.96 5.81 -12.14
C PRO A 84 -19.61 6.46 -12.49
N ASP A 85 -19.55 7.78 -12.60
CA ASP A 85 -18.32 8.52 -12.89
C ASP A 85 -17.43 8.64 -11.63
N ARG A 86 -17.94 8.24 -10.46
CA ARG A 86 -17.24 8.28 -9.18
C ARG A 86 -17.03 6.89 -8.60
N ALA A 87 -16.42 6.02 -9.40
CA ALA A 87 -15.97 4.69 -9.02
C ALA A 87 -14.47 4.51 -9.29
N VAL A 88 -13.79 3.75 -8.43
CA VAL A 88 -12.38 3.41 -8.59
C VAL A 88 -12.07 2.02 -8.03
N LEU A 89 -11.23 1.26 -8.74
CA LEU A 89 -10.65 0.02 -8.23
C LEU A 89 -9.43 0.31 -7.35
N LEU A 90 -9.34 -0.40 -6.24
CA LEU A 90 -8.30 -0.30 -5.23
C LEU A 90 -7.75 -1.70 -4.91
N ALA A 91 -6.47 -1.76 -4.54
CA ALA A 91 -5.86 -2.95 -3.97
C ALA A 91 -5.85 -2.82 -2.44
N ALA A 92 -6.62 -3.66 -1.74
CA ALA A 92 -6.67 -3.71 -0.29
C ALA A 92 -5.67 -4.75 0.24
N LYS A 93 -4.54 -4.30 0.77
CA LYS A 93 -3.54 -5.15 1.41
C LYS A 93 -3.85 -5.29 2.89
N ARG A 94 -4.19 -6.51 3.32
CA ARG A 94 -4.56 -6.85 4.70
C ARG A 94 -3.49 -7.73 5.33
N TYR A 95 -2.81 -7.21 6.35
CA TYR A 95 -1.81 -7.98 7.09
C TYR A 95 -2.47 -9.06 7.96
N ARG A 96 -1.89 -10.26 7.94
CA ARG A 96 -2.32 -11.38 8.80
C ARG A 96 -1.77 -11.23 10.22
N ASP A 97 -2.57 -11.61 11.21
CA ASP A 97 -2.11 -11.80 12.59
C ASP A 97 -1.18 -13.05 12.63
N THR A 98 0.14 -12.85 12.79
CA THR A 98 1.13 -13.91 12.52
C THR A 98 1.42 -14.79 13.74
N ASP A 99 1.13 -16.10 13.67
CA ASP A 99 1.56 -17.07 14.70
C ASP A 99 2.85 -17.85 14.35
N HIS A 100 3.38 -17.79 13.12
CA HIS A 100 4.58 -18.57 12.76
C HIS A 100 5.52 -17.84 11.78
N ARG A 101 6.43 -17.02 12.31
CA ARG A 101 7.68 -16.70 11.60
C ARG A 101 8.69 -17.81 11.89
N GLN A 102 8.89 -18.74 10.96
CA GLN A 102 10.14 -19.50 10.95
C GLN A 102 11.25 -18.58 10.46
N PHE A 103 12.16 -18.33 11.39
CA PHE A 103 13.41 -17.63 11.25
C PHE A 103 14.20 -18.12 10.03
N HIS A 104 14.17 -17.35 8.94
CA HIS A 104 15.37 -17.16 8.14
C HIS A 104 15.45 -15.66 7.83
N ARG A 105 16.58 -15.06 8.25
CA ARG A 105 17.01 -13.66 8.03
C ARG A 105 16.62 -12.58 9.05
N ALA A 106 16.01 -12.87 10.20
CA ALA A 106 15.67 -11.81 11.17
C ALA A 106 16.89 -11.12 11.86
N GLY A 107 18.10 -11.69 11.82
CA GLY A 107 19.30 -11.10 12.44
C GLY A 107 19.79 -9.82 11.75
N THR A 108 19.59 -9.72 10.44
CA THR A 108 20.17 -8.67 9.58
C THR A 108 19.28 -7.42 9.45
N TYR A 109 17.97 -7.53 9.73
CA TYR A 109 16.99 -6.50 9.34
C TYR A 109 16.54 -5.59 10.49
N THR A 110 16.85 -5.94 11.74
CA THR A 110 16.39 -5.16 12.92
C THR A 110 17.52 -4.45 13.66
N GLU A 111 18.79 -4.79 13.39
CA GLU A 111 19.93 -4.24 14.15
C GLU A 111 20.18 -2.74 13.92
N GLY A 112 19.78 -2.19 12.77
CA GLY A 112 19.88 -0.75 12.48
C GLY A 112 18.74 0.11 13.07
N ARG A 113 17.64 -0.49 13.54
CA ARG A 113 16.46 0.26 14.03
C ARG A 113 16.57 0.62 15.52
N ARG A 114 17.78 0.95 15.98
CA ARG A 114 18.02 1.53 17.30
C ARG A 114 18.12 3.05 17.17
N GLU A 115 17.06 3.71 17.62
CA GLU A 115 17.09 4.93 18.46
C GLU A 115 16.21 6.10 17.97
N ARG A 116 14.93 6.07 18.39
CA ARG A 116 14.27 7.22 19.06
C ARG A 116 13.41 6.68 20.20
N ARG A 117 14.06 6.31 21.30
CA ARG A 117 13.42 5.83 22.53
C ARG A 117 13.42 6.95 23.57
N SER A 118 12.24 7.48 23.90
CA SER A 118 11.92 7.85 25.28
C SER A 118 10.39 7.91 25.49
N ARG A 119 9.78 6.85 26.04
CA ARG A 119 9.35 6.81 27.46
C ARG A 119 8.55 5.57 27.91
N ASP A 120 8.07 4.69 27.04
CA ASP A 120 7.32 3.49 27.50
C ASP A 120 8.09 2.17 27.37
N GLN A 121 9.24 2.09 28.06
CA GLN A 121 9.90 0.80 28.32
C GLN A 121 9.56 0.32 29.73
N ARG A 122 8.31 -0.12 29.92
CA ARG A 122 7.94 -1.06 31.00
C ARG A 122 6.57 -1.72 30.85
N ALA A 123 6.21 -2.11 29.62
CA ALA A 123 5.05 -2.97 29.37
C ALA A 123 5.37 -4.05 28.33
N THR A 124 6.42 -4.84 28.57
CA THR A 124 6.61 -6.11 27.85
C THR A 124 6.03 -7.24 28.68
N GLN A 125 4.71 -7.41 28.57
CA GLN A 125 4.04 -8.69 28.82
C GLN A 125 3.79 -9.35 27.46
N ASP A 126 4.35 -10.55 27.30
CA ASP A 126 4.13 -11.52 26.24
C ASP A 126 4.09 -11.00 24.80
N ARG A 127 5.29 -10.97 24.19
CA ARG A 127 5.51 -10.78 22.73
C ARG A 127 4.81 -11.83 21.86
N HIS A 128 4.27 -12.89 22.46
CA HIS A 128 3.50 -13.97 21.82
C HIS A 128 2.00 -13.91 22.12
N SER A 129 1.53 -12.93 22.89
CA SER A 129 0.09 -12.75 23.12
C SER A 129 -0.59 -12.24 21.85
N ALA A 130 -1.89 -12.53 21.70
CA ALA A 130 -2.71 -12.00 20.60
C ALA A 130 -2.63 -10.47 20.50
N TRP A 131 -2.54 -9.78 21.64
CA TRP A 131 -2.35 -8.33 21.69
C TRP A 131 -0.97 -7.90 21.17
N GLY A 132 0.10 -8.62 21.53
CA GLY A 132 1.44 -8.33 21.00
C GLY A 132 1.54 -8.56 19.48
N ARG A 133 0.75 -9.47 18.91
CA ARG A 133 0.71 -9.71 17.47
C ARG A 133 -0.08 -8.65 16.71
N SER A 134 -1.24 -8.22 17.23
CA SER A 134 -2.04 -7.15 16.59
C SER A 134 -1.26 -5.82 16.55
N VAL A 135 -0.59 -5.46 17.66
CA VAL A 135 0.28 -4.26 17.72
C VAL A 135 1.39 -4.32 16.68
N ARG A 136 1.95 -5.52 16.40
CA ARG A 136 2.97 -5.68 15.35
C ARG A 136 2.37 -5.51 13.97
N ALA A 137 1.23 -6.13 13.65
CA ALA A 137 0.60 -5.98 12.35
C ALA A 137 0.33 -4.49 12.03
N THR A 138 -0.17 -3.72 13.00
CA THR A 138 -0.38 -2.26 12.85
C THR A 138 0.92 -1.51 12.60
N GLN A 139 1.99 -1.78 13.37
CA GLN A 139 3.29 -1.12 13.15
C GLN A 139 3.89 -1.39 11.77
N TRP A 140 3.64 -2.57 11.21
CA TRP A 140 4.12 -2.93 9.88
C TRP A 140 3.32 -2.22 8.79
N ALA A 141 2.00 -2.18 8.95
CA ALA A 141 1.10 -1.44 8.08
C ALA A 141 1.46 0.07 8.07
N ASP A 142 1.62 0.68 9.24
CA ASP A 142 2.00 2.10 9.38
C ASP A 142 3.35 2.41 8.72
N ALA A 143 4.33 1.52 8.91
CA ALA A 143 5.66 1.69 8.32
C ALA A 143 5.63 1.57 6.79
N GLU A 144 4.88 0.60 6.24
CA GLU A 144 4.71 0.47 4.78
C GLU A 144 4.00 1.69 4.21
N PHE A 145 2.92 2.15 4.85
CA PHE A 145 2.18 3.33 4.43
C PHE A 145 3.07 4.57 4.40
N ALA A 146 3.81 4.84 5.48
CA ALA A 146 4.74 5.98 5.55
C ALA A 146 5.84 5.91 4.48
N THR A 147 6.35 4.71 4.20
CA THR A 147 7.38 4.48 3.16
C THR A 147 6.81 4.74 1.77
N LEU A 148 5.62 4.22 1.48
CA LEU A 148 4.92 4.46 0.21
C LEU A 148 4.63 5.95 0.01
N CYS A 149 4.17 6.66 1.04
CA CYS A 149 3.93 8.10 0.96
C CYS A 149 5.21 8.85 0.59
N ALA A 150 6.31 8.61 1.31
CA ALA A 150 7.59 9.26 1.06
C ALA A 150 8.14 8.97 -0.35
N LEU A 151 8.02 7.72 -0.80
CA LEU A 151 8.45 7.32 -2.15
C LEU A 151 7.59 7.97 -3.24
N TRP A 152 6.27 7.97 -3.08
CA TRP A 152 5.37 8.59 -4.04
C TRP A 152 5.58 10.11 -4.11
N GLU A 153 5.72 10.79 -2.97
CA GLU A 153 6.03 12.23 -2.91
C GLU A 153 7.38 12.57 -3.56
N ALA A 154 8.36 11.66 -3.48
CA ALA A 154 9.65 11.79 -4.15
C ALA A 154 9.63 11.41 -5.64
N GLY A 155 8.46 11.06 -6.19
CA GLY A 155 8.26 10.72 -7.59
C GLY A 155 8.68 9.30 -7.96
N ALA A 156 8.84 8.39 -6.98
CA ALA A 156 9.09 6.99 -7.28
C ALA A 156 7.85 6.36 -7.93
N PRO A 157 8.03 5.43 -8.89
CA PRO A 157 6.92 4.71 -9.49
C PRO A 157 6.42 3.61 -8.55
N VAL A 158 5.66 3.99 -7.52
CA VAL A 158 5.00 3.09 -6.56
C VAL A 158 3.49 3.27 -6.65
N PRO A 159 2.67 2.30 -6.19
CA PRO A 159 1.22 2.48 -6.12
C PRO A 159 0.91 3.65 -5.19
N TYR A 160 0.02 4.55 -5.60
CA TYR A 160 -0.42 5.62 -4.70
C TYR A 160 -1.05 5.03 -3.42
N PRO A 161 -0.58 5.40 -2.21
CA PRO A 161 -1.10 4.89 -0.96
C PRO A 161 -2.36 5.66 -0.56
N VAL A 162 -3.54 5.22 -1.02
CA VAL A 162 -4.82 5.92 -0.80
C VAL A 162 -5.08 6.17 0.67
N GLN A 163 -5.00 5.13 1.51
CA GLN A 163 -5.18 5.27 2.95
C GLN A 163 -4.70 4.05 3.72
N ILE A 164 -4.59 4.20 5.04
CA ILE A 164 -4.41 3.13 6.01
C ILE A 164 -5.50 3.19 7.09
N ASP A 165 -6.07 2.04 7.44
CA ASP A 165 -6.98 1.90 8.59
C ASP A 165 -6.64 0.63 9.37
N GLY A 166 -6.13 0.79 10.59
CA GLY A 166 -5.63 -0.31 11.41
C GLY A 166 -4.49 -1.08 10.73
N THR A 167 -4.80 -2.24 10.16
CA THR A 167 -3.84 -3.13 9.47
C THR A 167 -4.12 -3.28 7.98
N GLU A 168 -5.07 -2.52 7.44
CA GLU A 168 -5.44 -2.52 6.03
C GLU A 168 -4.87 -1.28 5.34
N LEU A 169 -4.16 -1.50 4.24
CA LEU A 169 -3.73 -0.44 3.33
C LEU A 169 -4.57 -0.52 2.06
N LEU A 170 -5.22 0.58 1.70
CA LEU A 170 -5.81 0.74 0.38
C LEU A 170 -4.81 1.45 -0.52
N LEU A 171 -4.49 0.82 -1.64
CA LEU A 171 -3.51 1.26 -2.61
C LEU A 171 -4.19 1.44 -3.98
N GLU A 172 -3.57 2.22 -4.86
CA GLU A 172 -3.83 2.19 -6.30
C GLU A 172 -3.86 0.74 -6.80
N PHE A 173 -4.95 0.37 -7.47
CA PHE A 173 -4.96 -0.85 -8.28
C PHE A 173 -4.19 -0.60 -9.57
N VAL A 174 -3.07 -1.29 -9.75
CA VAL A 174 -2.24 -1.19 -10.95
C VAL A 174 -2.72 -2.23 -11.96
N GLY A 175 -3.41 -1.77 -13.00
CA GLY A 175 -4.04 -2.60 -14.01
C GLY A 175 -5.14 -1.84 -14.73
N HIS A 176 -5.98 -2.56 -15.47
CA HIS A 176 -7.06 -1.98 -16.25
C HIS A 176 -8.32 -2.83 -16.15
N VAL A 177 -9.44 -2.29 -16.64
CA VAL A 177 -10.65 -3.06 -16.92
C VAL A 177 -10.62 -3.44 -18.39
N ASP A 178 -10.79 -4.73 -18.71
CA ASP A 178 -10.81 -5.20 -20.09
C ASP A 178 -12.15 -4.93 -20.79
N ASP A 179 -12.23 -5.25 -22.09
CA ASP A 179 -13.44 -5.05 -22.91
C ASP A 179 -14.65 -5.85 -22.40
N ALA A 180 -14.44 -6.88 -21.57
CA ALA A 180 -15.49 -7.68 -20.96
C ALA A 180 -15.94 -7.12 -19.60
N GLY A 181 -15.35 -6.01 -19.14
CA GLY A 181 -15.64 -5.39 -17.85
C GLY A 181 -14.93 -6.05 -16.67
N ALA A 182 -13.96 -6.93 -16.90
CA ALA A 182 -13.21 -7.59 -15.84
C ALA A 182 -11.95 -6.80 -15.47
N ALA A 183 -11.69 -6.65 -14.18
CA ALA A 183 -10.45 -6.06 -13.69
C ALA A 183 -9.26 -7.01 -13.93
N VAL A 184 -8.26 -6.53 -14.67
CA VAL A 184 -7.03 -7.26 -15.01
C VAL A 184 -5.85 -6.53 -14.39
N ALA A 185 -5.21 -7.18 -13.40
CA ALA A 185 -4.01 -6.66 -12.77
C ALA A 185 -2.84 -6.64 -13.77
N ALA A 186 -1.98 -5.61 -13.68
CA ALA A 186 -0.77 -5.54 -14.47
C ALA A 186 0.14 -6.76 -14.22
N PRO A 187 0.75 -7.35 -15.27
CA PRO A 187 1.65 -8.48 -15.11
C PRO A 187 2.90 -8.10 -14.30
N ARG A 188 3.52 -9.07 -13.62
CA ARG A 188 4.86 -8.85 -13.06
C ARG A 188 5.86 -8.69 -14.20
N LEU A 189 6.85 -7.81 -14.05
CA LEU A 189 7.92 -7.61 -15.02
C LEU A 189 8.55 -8.96 -15.44
N ALA A 190 8.76 -9.87 -14.49
CA ALA A 190 9.24 -11.23 -14.73
C ALA A 190 8.47 -12.01 -15.83
N GLN A 191 7.17 -11.76 -15.98
CA GLN A 191 6.25 -12.44 -16.90
C GLN A 191 6.19 -11.76 -18.28
N THR A 192 6.84 -10.61 -18.45
CA THR A 192 6.78 -9.82 -19.68
C THR A 192 7.89 -10.18 -20.67
N ARG A 193 7.64 -9.83 -21.93
CA ARG A 193 8.56 -9.93 -23.07
C ARG A 193 8.46 -8.64 -23.89
N PRO A 194 9.11 -7.55 -23.43
CA PRO A 194 9.09 -6.27 -24.15
C PRO A 194 9.93 -6.34 -25.43
N ASP A 195 9.68 -5.41 -26.35
CA ASP A 195 10.61 -5.11 -27.43
C ASP A 195 11.81 -4.30 -26.91
N THR A 196 12.75 -3.98 -27.80
CA THR A 196 14.02 -3.34 -27.44
C THR A 196 13.84 -1.91 -26.90
N ASP A 197 12.93 -1.14 -27.49
CA ASP A 197 12.74 0.27 -27.12
C ASP A 197 12.07 0.35 -25.73
N LEU A 198 11.00 -0.41 -25.52
CA LEU A 198 10.33 -0.51 -24.23
C LEU A 198 11.25 -1.06 -23.14
N LEU A 199 12.10 -2.03 -23.48
CA LEU A 199 13.07 -2.59 -22.54
C LEU A 199 14.08 -1.54 -22.05
N ALA A 200 14.55 -0.66 -22.94
CA ALA A 200 15.46 0.43 -22.59
C ALA A 200 14.77 1.47 -21.70
N ASP A 201 13.54 1.87 -22.03
CA ASP A 201 12.76 2.81 -21.23
C ASP A 201 12.44 2.26 -19.83
N TRP A 202 12.09 0.98 -19.75
CA TRP A 202 11.89 0.28 -18.47
C TRP A 202 13.16 0.21 -17.63
N PHE A 203 14.33 0.03 -18.25
CA PHE A 203 15.59 0.04 -17.52
C PHE A 203 15.87 1.41 -16.90
N GLU A 204 15.58 2.49 -17.63
CA GLU A 204 15.72 3.85 -17.12
C GLU A 204 14.75 4.12 -15.95
N GLN A 205 13.51 3.67 -16.05
CA GLN A 205 12.53 3.77 -14.95
C GLN A 205 13.01 3.04 -13.70
N VAL A 206 13.57 1.84 -13.84
CA VAL A 206 14.12 1.05 -12.73
C VAL A 206 15.33 1.71 -12.10
N ARG A 207 16.24 2.25 -12.93
CA ARG A 207 17.41 3.02 -12.46
C ARG A 207 16.98 4.25 -11.66
N SER A 208 16.04 5.03 -12.20
CA SER A 208 15.44 6.19 -11.54
C SER A 208 14.78 5.81 -10.21
N ALA A 209 13.97 4.74 -10.18
CA ALA A 209 13.30 4.27 -8.96
C ALA A 209 14.29 3.86 -7.86
N MET A 210 15.35 3.14 -8.22
CA MET A 210 16.44 2.81 -7.29
C MET A 210 17.17 4.06 -6.80
N GLY A 211 17.39 5.05 -7.67
CA GLY A 211 17.94 6.36 -7.30
C GLY A 211 17.07 7.13 -6.30
N VAL A 212 15.74 7.13 -6.48
CA VAL A 212 14.80 7.75 -5.53
C VAL A 212 14.90 7.09 -4.15
N LEU A 213 14.87 5.74 -4.12
CA LEU A 213 15.07 4.97 -2.89
C LEU A 213 16.38 5.37 -2.20
N ALA A 214 17.49 5.39 -2.94
CA ALA A 214 18.80 5.74 -2.40
C ALA A 214 18.86 7.17 -1.85
N ARG A 215 18.28 8.15 -2.55
CA ARG A 215 18.18 9.55 -2.06
C ARG A 215 17.39 9.69 -0.77
N LEU A 216 16.41 8.81 -0.54
CA LEU A 216 15.67 8.74 0.73
C LEU A 216 16.41 7.93 1.80
N GLY A 217 17.62 7.45 1.52
CA GLY A 217 18.46 6.66 2.42
C GLY A 217 18.08 5.18 2.47
N TRP A 218 17.37 4.67 1.46
CA TRP A 218 16.84 3.30 1.46
C TRP A 218 17.35 2.46 0.28
N ALA A 219 17.54 1.17 0.53
CA ALA A 219 17.46 0.13 -0.48
C ALA A 219 16.08 -0.52 -0.41
N HIS A 220 15.59 -1.09 -1.51
CA HIS A 220 14.40 -1.93 -1.44
C HIS A 220 14.67 -3.19 -0.62
N GLY A 221 15.88 -3.75 -0.74
CA GLY A 221 16.35 -4.90 0.04
C GLY A 221 15.83 -6.26 -0.43
N ASP A 222 14.94 -6.30 -1.42
CA ASP A 222 14.51 -7.49 -2.15
C ASP A 222 13.98 -7.15 -3.56
N LEU A 223 14.55 -6.14 -4.22
CA LEU A 223 14.09 -5.75 -5.55
C LEU A 223 14.44 -6.86 -6.55
N SER A 224 13.43 -7.23 -7.32
CA SER A 224 13.56 -8.20 -8.40
C SER A 224 12.44 -7.97 -9.42
N PRO A 225 12.52 -8.56 -10.62
CA PRO A 225 11.45 -8.47 -11.62
C PRO A 225 10.11 -9.08 -11.16
N TYR A 226 10.12 -9.84 -10.06
CA TYR A 226 8.88 -10.30 -9.44
C TYR A 226 8.22 -9.19 -8.62
N ASN A 227 8.95 -8.23 -8.09
CA ASN A 227 8.45 -7.14 -7.24
C ASN A 227 8.23 -5.83 -8.02
N VAL A 228 8.09 -5.93 -9.34
CA VAL A 228 7.74 -4.83 -10.25
C VAL A 228 6.56 -5.27 -11.10
N LEU A 229 5.53 -4.44 -11.19
CA LEU A 229 4.42 -4.57 -12.14
C LEU A 229 4.73 -3.76 -13.40
N ALA A 230 4.33 -4.26 -14.56
CA ALA A 230 4.50 -3.58 -15.83
C ALA A 230 3.11 -3.26 -16.41
N ASP A 231 2.72 -1.99 -16.33
CA ASP A 231 1.43 -1.47 -16.74
C ASP A 231 1.58 -0.65 -18.02
N GLY A 232 1.51 -1.32 -19.17
CA GLY A 232 1.87 -0.74 -20.46
C GLY A 232 3.33 -0.27 -20.44
N GLU A 233 3.56 1.02 -20.67
CA GLU A 233 4.90 1.63 -20.64
C GLU A 233 5.39 1.94 -19.21
N ARG A 234 4.50 1.98 -18.22
CA ARG A 234 4.82 2.34 -16.84
C ARG A 234 5.24 1.10 -16.04
N LEU A 235 6.36 1.20 -15.33
CA LEU A 235 6.67 0.25 -14.26
C LEU A 235 6.12 0.74 -12.92
N VAL A 236 5.79 -0.19 -12.03
CA VAL A 236 5.40 0.11 -10.66
C VAL A 236 6.08 -0.85 -9.69
N VAL A 237 6.92 -0.32 -8.80
CA VAL A 237 7.62 -1.06 -7.75
C VAL A 237 6.65 -1.35 -6.61
N ILE A 238 6.57 -2.61 -6.20
CA ILE A 238 5.64 -3.08 -5.17
C ILE A 238 6.38 -3.87 -4.08
N ASP A 239 5.68 -4.14 -2.97
CA ASP A 239 6.18 -4.94 -1.84
C ASP A 239 7.36 -4.28 -1.12
N LEU A 240 7.08 -3.11 -0.54
CA LEU A 240 8.04 -2.28 0.18
C LEU A 240 8.12 -2.46 1.72
N PRO A 241 7.52 -3.46 2.40
CA PRO A 241 7.68 -3.58 3.85
C PRO A 241 9.11 -3.98 4.27
N GLN A 242 9.98 -4.26 3.30
CA GLN A 242 11.37 -4.68 3.51
C GLN A 242 12.40 -3.60 3.20
N VAL A 243 12.00 -2.33 3.01
CA VAL A 243 12.99 -1.26 2.77
C VAL A 243 14.04 -1.25 3.89
N VAL A 244 15.30 -1.13 3.47
CA VAL A 244 16.45 -1.19 4.37
C VAL A 244 17.18 0.14 4.36
N ASP A 245 17.42 0.68 5.54
CA ASP A 245 18.23 1.87 5.72
C ASP A 245 19.67 1.61 5.27
N LEU A 246 20.16 2.41 4.31
CA LEU A 246 21.48 2.25 3.71
C LEU A 246 22.63 2.53 4.69
N VAL A 247 22.38 3.35 5.71
CA VAL A 247 23.40 3.85 6.64
C VAL A 247 23.34 3.10 7.96
N ALA A 248 22.13 2.95 8.51
CA ALA A 248 21.92 2.32 9.80
C ALA A 248 21.99 0.79 9.72
N ASN A 249 21.77 0.18 8.55
CA ASN A 249 21.93 -1.26 8.38
C ASN A 249 23.38 -1.61 7.94
N PRO A 250 24.12 -2.44 8.70
CA PRO A 250 25.45 -2.90 8.31
C PRO A 250 25.53 -3.57 6.93
N PHE A 251 24.40 -4.07 6.42
CA PHE A 251 24.27 -4.74 5.13
C PHE A 251 23.57 -3.87 4.06
N GLY A 252 23.31 -2.58 4.33
CA GLY A 252 22.56 -1.69 3.44
C GLY A 252 23.14 -1.62 2.03
N ALA A 253 24.45 -1.37 1.92
CA ALA A 253 25.14 -1.32 0.63
C ALA A 253 25.14 -2.68 -0.10
N GLU A 254 25.31 -3.79 0.61
CA GLU A 254 25.25 -5.15 0.02
C GLU A 254 23.86 -5.45 -0.53
N LEU A 255 22.82 -5.07 0.21
CA LEU A 255 21.43 -5.27 -0.22
C LEU A 255 21.07 -4.41 -1.43
N LEU A 256 21.56 -3.18 -1.50
CA LEU A 256 21.42 -2.34 -2.69
C LEU A 256 22.15 -2.92 -3.91
N HIS A 257 23.38 -3.42 -3.73
CA HIS A 257 24.11 -4.09 -4.80
C HIS A 257 23.37 -5.35 -5.28
N ARG A 258 22.76 -6.11 -4.35
CA ARG A 258 21.91 -7.26 -4.68
C ARG A 258 20.70 -6.85 -5.52
N ASP A 259 20.03 -5.76 -5.17
CA ASP A 259 18.91 -5.21 -5.93
C ASP A 259 19.35 -4.84 -7.37
N CYS A 260 20.48 -4.13 -7.51
CA CYS A 260 21.07 -3.78 -8.81
C CYS A 260 21.38 -5.03 -9.64
N ARG A 261 22.00 -6.05 -9.02
CA ARG A 261 22.33 -7.33 -9.68
C ARG A 261 21.09 -8.08 -10.13
N ASN A 262 20.05 -8.16 -9.30
CA ASN A 262 18.82 -8.88 -9.62
C ASN A 262 18.10 -8.25 -10.82
N MET A 263 17.98 -6.92 -10.83
CA MET A 263 17.36 -6.19 -11.94
C MET A 263 18.26 -6.24 -13.18
N GLY A 264 19.54 -5.90 -13.04
CA GLY A 264 20.48 -5.88 -14.15
C GLY A 264 20.60 -7.23 -14.86
N ALA A 265 20.59 -8.35 -14.13
CA ALA A 265 20.58 -9.68 -14.72
C ALA A 265 19.34 -9.95 -15.60
N TRP A 266 18.16 -9.43 -15.21
CA TRP A 266 16.93 -9.63 -15.96
C TRP A 266 16.90 -8.82 -17.27
N PHE A 267 17.40 -7.59 -17.23
CA PHE A 267 17.54 -6.72 -18.40
C PHE A 267 18.64 -7.24 -19.35
N ALA A 268 19.78 -7.68 -18.80
CA ALA A 268 20.86 -8.27 -19.58
C ALA A 268 20.42 -9.56 -20.30
N ALA A 269 19.65 -10.42 -19.63
CA ALA A 269 19.08 -11.61 -20.24
C ALA A 269 18.11 -11.32 -21.41
N ARG A 270 17.67 -10.07 -21.57
CA ARG A 270 16.78 -9.61 -22.65
C ARG A 270 17.50 -8.78 -23.73
N GLY A 271 18.82 -8.65 -23.63
CA GLY A 271 19.65 -8.06 -24.67
C GLY A 271 20.12 -6.63 -24.41
N LEU A 272 19.90 -6.08 -23.21
CA LEU A 272 20.58 -4.83 -22.81
C LEU A 272 22.00 -5.12 -22.32
N GLU A 273 22.94 -4.25 -22.66
CA GLU A 273 24.24 -4.25 -22.00
C GLU A 273 24.11 -3.54 -20.65
N VAL A 274 24.26 -4.30 -19.55
CA VAL A 274 24.13 -3.76 -18.20
C VAL A 274 25.39 -4.03 -17.40
N ASP A 275 26.09 -2.95 -17.03
CA ASP A 275 27.15 -2.99 -16.03
C ASP A 275 26.53 -2.80 -14.65
N VAL A 276 26.46 -3.89 -13.89
CA VAL A 276 25.84 -3.93 -12.55
C VAL A 276 26.64 -3.10 -11.55
N ASP A 277 27.96 -3.08 -11.64
CA ASP A 277 28.80 -2.36 -10.69
C ASP A 277 28.76 -0.85 -10.96
N ALA A 278 28.70 -0.45 -12.24
CA ALA A 278 28.44 0.94 -12.62
C ALA A 278 27.05 1.41 -12.16
N LEU A 279 26.00 0.60 -12.39
CA LEU A 279 24.65 0.88 -11.91
C LEU A 279 24.61 1.05 -10.39
N PHE A 280 25.24 0.14 -9.64
CA PHE A 280 25.33 0.25 -8.20
C PHE A 280 26.07 1.51 -7.77
N ALA A 281 27.23 1.81 -8.36
CA ALA A 281 28.01 3.00 -8.01
C ALA A 281 27.20 4.28 -8.26
N GLU A 282 26.47 4.35 -9.38
CA GLU A 282 25.59 5.48 -9.71
C GLU A 282 24.46 5.63 -8.69
N VAL A 283 23.74 4.56 -8.39
CA VAL A 283 22.61 4.59 -7.44
C VAL A 283 23.11 4.89 -6.02
N PHE A 284 24.18 4.25 -5.58
CA PHE A 284 24.75 4.44 -4.24
C PHE A 284 25.31 5.85 -4.03
N ALA A 285 25.85 6.48 -5.08
CA ALA A 285 26.30 7.87 -5.02
C ALA A 285 25.16 8.86 -4.73
N GLN A 286 23.92 8.51 -5.07
CA GLN A 286 22.75 9.36 -4.81
C GLN A 286 22.27 9.32 -3.35
N ALA A 287 22.82 8.43 -2.52
CA ALA A 287 22.49 8.38 -1.10
C ALA A 287 23.12 9.53 -0.28
N TRP A 288 23.97 10.36 -0.89
CA TRP A 288 24.79 11.41 -0.28
C TRP A 288 24.76 12.71 -1.10
#